data_AF-A0A916HPM5-F1
#
_entry.id   AF-A0A916HPM5-F1
#
_cell.length_a   1.000
_cell.length_b   1.000
_cell.length_c   1.000
_cell.angle_alpha   90.00
_cell.angle_beta   90.00
_cell.angle_gamma   90.00
#
_symmetry.space_group_name_H-M   'P 1'
#
loop_
_entity.id
_entity.type
_entity.pdbx_description
1 polymer ?
#
loop_
_entity_poly.entity_id
_entity_poly.type
_entity_poly.pdbx_seq_one_letter_code
_entity_poly.pdbx_strand_id
1 'polypeptide(L)'
;MDPSSSSRPTLIERLSALLMRAPEDREQLLQLLHGAYERNLLDSDALTIIEGALQVSDMQVRDIMVPRAQMDVIDVTETPE
;
A
#
# COMPACT_ATOMS: atom_id res chain seq x y z
N MET A 1 18.01 10.13 -42.04
CA MET A 1 16.60 9.75 -41.93
C MET A 1 16.61 8.36 -41.34
N ASP A 2 16.39 8.27 -40.03
CA ASP A 2 16.15 7.01 -39.32
C ASP A 2 14.92 7.25 -38.43
N PRO A 3 13.94 6.34 -38.45
CA PRO A 3 12.61 6.59 -37.91
C PRO A 3 12.66 6.53 -36.38
N SER A 4 12.02 7.52 -35.76
CA SER A 4 11.74 7.59 -34.34
C SER A 4 11.10 6.29 -33.84
N SER A 5 11.84 5.52 -33.04
CA SER A 5 11.30 4.42 -32.25
C SER A 5 10.31 5.00 -31.24
N SER A 6 9.01 4.80 -31.52
CA SER A 6 7.92 5.03 -30.57
C SER A 6 8.07 4.07 -29.40
N SER A 7 8.90 4.43 -28.42
CA SER A 7 9.02 3.70 -27.15
C SER A 7 7.66 3.79 -26.44
N ARG A 8 6.99 2.64 -26.29
CA ARG A 8 5.74 2.58 -25.50
C ARG A 8 6.09 3.03 -24.07
N PRO A 9 5.32 3.95 -23.47
CA PRO A 9 5.61 4.42 -22.13
C PRO A 9 5.57 3.24 -21.17
N THR A 10 6.63 3.11 -20.37
CA THR A 10 6.78 2.08 -19.36
C THR A 10 5.67 2.19 -18.30
N LEU A 11 5.39 1.10 -17.56
CA LEU A 11 4.42 1.12 -16.45
C LEU A 11 4.71 2.25 -15.45
N ILE A 12 5.99 2.51 -15.19
CA ILE A 12 6.48 3.60 -14.35
C ILE A 12 6.20 4.97 -14.98
N GLU A 13 6.40 5.14 -16.29
CA GLU A 13 6.10 6.41 -16.99
C GLU A 13 4.60 6.67 -17.13
N ARG A 14 3.78 5.61 -17.25
CA ARG A 14 2.31 5.73 -17.21
C ARG A 14 1.83 6.08 -15.80
N LEU A 15 2.46 5.50 -14.79
CA LEU A 15 2.24 5.88 -13.40
C LEU A 15 2.68 7.33 -13.14
N SER A 16 3.86 7.73 -13.64
CA SER A 16 4.37 9.10 -13.48
C SER A 16 3.54 10.15 -14.23
N ALA A 17 3.01 9.82 -15.42
CA ALA A 17 2.08 10.68 -16.15
C ALA A 17 0.72 10.82 -15.43
N LEU A 18 0.27 9.76 -14.74
CA LEU A 18 -0.90 9.85 -13.86
C LEU A 18 -0.61 10.68 -12.59
N LEU A 19 0.64 10.64 -12.11
CA LEU A 19 1.12 11.44 -10.97
C LEU A 19 1.35 12.93 -11.31
N MET A 20 1.25 13.36 -12.59
CA MET A 20 1.19 14.80 -12.92
C MET A 20 -0.10 15.47 -12.38
N ARG A 21 -1.07 14.67 -11.95
CA ARG A 21 -2.18 15.07 -11.06
C ARG A 21 -2.10 14.20 -9.80
N ALA A 22 -1.03 14.37 -9.04
CA ALA A 22 -0.87 13.67 -7.77
C ALA A 22 -2.12 13.90 -6.90
N PRO A 23 -2.65 12.85 -6.26
CA PRO A 23 -3.81 13.00 -5.39
C PRO A 23 -3.49 13.99 -4.27
N GLU A 24 -4.38 14.96 -4.06
CA GLU A 24 -4.19 16.00 -3.03
C GLU A 24 -4.65 15.54 -1.65
N ASP A 25 -5.49 14.49 -1.62
CA ASP A 25 -6.05 13.90 -0.40
C ASP A 25 -6.13 12.37 -0.49
N ARG A 26 -6.45 11.76 0.66
CA ARG A 26 -6.55 10.30 0.83
C ARG A 26 -7.66 9.69 -0.03
N GLU A 27 -8.77 10.39 -0.23
CA GLU A 27 -9.90 9.90 -1.01
C GLU A 27 -9.54 9.81 -2.50
N GLN A 28 -8.89 10.86 -3.02
CA GLN A 28 -8.36 10.88 -4.39
C GLN A 28 -7.34 9.76 -4.62
N LEU A 29 -6.47 9.47 -3.63
CA LEU A 29 -5.53 8.37 -3.70
C LEU A 29 -6.24 7.01 -3.79
N LEU A 30 -7.28 6.79 -2.98
CA LEU A 30 -8.05 5.54 -3.02
C LEU A 30 -8.78 5.35 -4.36
N GLN A 31 -9.42 6.41 -4.87
CA GLN A 31 -10.08 6.37 -6.19
C GLN A 31 -9.08 6.03 -7.31
N LEU A 32 -7.88 6.58 -7.24
CA LEU A 32 -6.79 6.26 -8.16
C LEU A 32 -6.40 4.77 -8.11
N LEU A 33 -6.20 4.24 -6.90
CA LEU A 33 -5.80 2.85 -6.68
C LEU A 33 -6.89 1.87 -7.15
N HIS A 34 -8.16 2.15 -6.87
CA HIS A 34 -9.29 1.38 -7.40
C HIS A 34 -9.31 1.39 -8.93
N GLY A 35 -9.14 2.56 -9.56
CA GLY A 35 -9.07 2.64 -11.01
C GLY A 35 -7.85 1.89 -11.60
N ALA A 36 -6.74 1.82 -10.88
CA ALA A 36 -5.58 1.02 -11.29
C ALA A 36 -5.87 -0.50 -11.22
N TYR A 37 -6.59 -0.94 -10.19
CA TYR A 37 -7.07 -2.31 -10.05
C TYR A 37 -8.05 -2.70 -11.17
N GLU A 38 -9.06 -1.86 -11.46
CA GLU A 38 -10.02 -2.10 -12.55
C GLU A 38 -9.34 -2.23 -13.93
N ARG A 39 -8.23 -1.49 -14.13
CA ARG A 39 -7.42 -1.57 -15.36
C ARG A 39 -6.40 -2.71 -15.35
N ASN A 40 -6.42 -3.59 -14.34
CA ASN A 40 -5.47 -4.69 -14.14
C ASN A 40 -4.00 -4.23 -14.09
N LEU A 41 -3.76 -3.00 -13.61
CA LEU A 41 -2.41 -2.46 -13.40
C LEU A 41 -1.89 -2.72 -11.98
N LEU A 42 -2.79 -3.06 -11.07
CA LEU A 42 -2.56 -3.37 -9.67
C LEU A 42 -3.37 -4.63 -9.34
N ASP A 43 -2.78 -5.57 -8.62
CA ASP A 43 -3.49 -6.75 -8.13
C ASP A 43 -4.31 -6.44 -6.87
N SER A 44 -5.24 -7.34 -6.53
CA SER A 44 -6.15 -7.18 -5.39
C SER A 44 -5.41 -7.16 -4.05
N ASP A 45 -4.34 -7.92 -3.94
CA ASP A 45 -3.62 -8.11 -2.69
C ASP A 45 -2.82 -6.85 -2.37
N ALA A 46 -2.16 -6.28 -3.38
CA ALA A 46 -1.48 -5.01 -3.30
C ALA A 46 -2.45 -3.86 -2.97
N LEU A 47 -3.62 -3.82 -3.62
CA LEU A 47 -4.67 -2.84 -3.26
C LEU A 47 -5.07 -2.97 -1.78
N THR A 48 -5.37 -4.19 -1.33
CA THR A 48 -5.77 -4.47 0.06
C THR A 48 -4.70 -4.09 1.06
N ILE A 49 -3.42 -4.37 0.77
CA ILE A 49 -2.29 -4.00 1.62
C ILE A 49 -2.19 -2.48 1.75
N ILE A 50 -2.28 -1.76 0.64
CA ILE A 50 -2.16 -0.29 0.64
C ILE A 50 -3.33 0.34 1.41
N GLU A 51 -4.57 -0.12 1.18
CA GLU A 51 -5.75 0.32 1.92
C GLU A 51 -5.62 0.06 3.42
N GLY A 52 -5.18 -1.13 3.79
CA GLY A 52 -4.93 -1.51 5.18
C GLY A 52 -3.86 -0.64 5.83
N ALA A 53 -2.75 -0.39 5.13
CA ALA A 53 -1.68 0.48 5.63
C ALA A 53 -2.16 1.92 5.87
N LEU A 54 -2.93 2.47 4.91
CA LEU A 54 -3.53 3.80 5.04
C LEU A 54 -4.58 3.86 6.15
N GLN A 55 -5.25 2.75 6.48
CA GLN A 55 -6.22 2.71 7.58
C GLN A 55 -5.49 2.68 8.92
N VAL A 56 -4.45 1.85 9.03
CA VAL A 56 -3.66 1.69 10.26
C VAL A 56 -2.83 2.94 10.58
N SER A 57 -2.43 3.73 9.58
CA SER A 57 -1.66 4.97 9.80
C SER A 57 -2.40 5.99 10.68
N ASP A 58 -3.73 5.96 10.67
CA ASP A 58 -4.57 6.88 11.42
C ASP A 58 -4.97 6.31 12.81
N MET A 59 -4.66 5.03 13.08
CA MET A 59 -5.04 4.35 14.31
C MET A 59 -4.02 4.60 15.43
N GLN A 60 -4.48 4.60 16.69
CA GLN A 60 -3.58 4.62 17.83
C GLN A 60 -3.13 3.19 18.17
N VAL A 61 -1.88 3.04 18.63
CA VAL A 61 -1.32 1.74 19.04
C VAL A 61 -2.21 1.02 20.07
N ARG A 62 -2.82 1.78 20.99
CA ARG A 62 -3.70 1.22 22.04
C ARG A 62 -4.94 0.50 21.47
N ASP A 63 -5.36 0.87 20.27
CA ASP A 63 -6.58 0.34 19.63
C ASP A 63 -6.30 -0.98 18.90
N ILE A 64 -5.03 -1.28 18.60
CA ILE A 64 -4.61 -2.47 17.83
C ILE A 64 -3.73 -3.45 18.62
N MET A 65 -3.08 -3.00 19.70
CA MET A 65 -2.17 -3.85 20.46
C MET A 65 -2.91 -5.00 21.17
N VAL A 66 -2.25 -6.14 21.31
CA VAL A 66 -2.76 -7.22 22.15
C VAL A 66 -2.77 -6.76 23.61
N PRO A 67 -3.92 -6.79 24.32
CA PRO A 67 -3.99 -6.39 25.72
C PRO A 67 -3.06 -7.25 26.58
N ARG A 68 -2.39 -6.65 27.57
CA ARG A 68 -1.46 -7.38 28.46
C ARG A 68 -2.09 -8.61 29.11
N ALA A 69 -3.37 -8.55 29.45
CA ALA A 69 -4.10 -9.67 30.05
C ALA A 69 -4.34 -10.86 29.10
N GLN A 70 -4.10 -10.69 27.80
CA GLN A 70 -4.26 -11.69 26.74
C GLN A 70 -2.92 -12.12 26.14
N MET A 71 -1.79 -11.67 26.70
CA MET A 71 -0.47 -12.02 26.20
C MET A 71 0.00 -13.34 26.80
N ASP A 72 0.41 -14.28 25.94
CA ASP A 72 1.29 -15.36 26.32
C ASP A 72 2.71 -14.81 26.44
N VAL A 73 3.30 -14.92 27.63
CA VAL A 73 4.60 -14.33 27.96
C VAL A 73 5.58 -15.43 28.37
N ILE A 74 6.84 -15.27 27.98
CA ILE A 74 7.94 -16.16 28.36
C ILE A 74 8.86 -15.38 29.29
N ASP A 75 9.32 -16.00 30.37
CA ASP A 75 10.31 -15.42 31.25
C ASP A 75 11.70 -15.52 30.59
N VAL A 76 12.40 -14.39 30.50
CA VAL A 76 13.76 -14.32 29.93
C VAL A 76 14.78 -15.15 30.74
N THR A 77 14.47 -15.44 32.01
CA THR A 77 15.33 -16.19 32.93
C THR A 77 15.04 -17.70 32.93
N GLU A 78 13.98 -18.15 32.27
CA GLU A 78 13.63 -19.56 32.18
C GLU A 78 14.47 -20.27 31.11
N THR A 79 14.99 -21.45 31.45
CA THR A 79 15.77 -22.27 30.50
C THR A 79 14.82 -22.98 29.53
N PRO A 80 15.08 -23.00 28.21
CA PRO A 80 14.24 -23.73 27.27
C PRO A 80 14.28 -25.24 27.55
N GLU A 81 13.12 -25.89 27.59
CA GLU A 81 13.01 -27.37 27.55
C GLU A 81 13.08 -27.89 26.11
#